data_AF-A0A972GFC8-F1
#
_entry.id   AF-A0A972GFC8-F1
#
_cell.length_a   1.000
_cell.length_b   1.000
_cell.length_c   1.000
_cell.angle_alpha   90.00
_cell.angle_beta   90.00
_cell.angle_gamma   90.00
#
_symmetry.space_group_name_H-M   'P 1'
#
loop_
_entity.id
_entity.type
_entity.pdbx_description
1 polymer ?
#
loop_
_entity_poly.entity_id
_entity_poly.type
_entity_poly.pdbx_seq_one_letter_code
_entity_poly.pdbx_strand_id
1 'polypeptide(L)'
;MLRHSSRTVIVHSLVRIAMVFILILSVIPWAANPPSALAASFPYNAQYPHGLLSVASDQSAANQAIRDAWSSWKSNYVTSSGAGGYRRVVSSTGCGSNDTVSEAIGYGMLLSVYLDDRSLFDDLWRYAKLHFNSNGLMGWCIDGNGNPVGSVGGNDSASDADEDMAVALVFAHAKWGSGGAINYNNDGRTLINNMWDHVVDPQTFHFKNGDWDDGSADINPSYFAPAWYRIFASFTGNTGWNNVASKSYEIIGNINRYNNGTGLVPENARLDGTRGSGSYNYGYNAFRYCWRAATDYLWFGTSRGRDDCNRHSTFFKNVGVNNIVDGYTITGTPIGSWRGAAVTSMAAAGFMTGSDTGTARTFYNATVSTVDGDSWGYFGNSLRLLSMLMMTGNFPNLYTNDSGGGDNTRNGSWAAKLVTSGNWKSLVQHPTGIAKNTSYVASVWYKGSGKFHLRVHAGVWGAEIANNNTCTASGSWQKCSVSFNTGNNTQLTFRLTNSNGGGTTIYFDDIYMGPSGGGNKLANAGFESGNTSWYVESPFSIVQNP
;
A
#
# COMPACT_ATOMS: atom_id res chain seq x y z
N MET A 1 57.14 10.61 67.78
CA MET A 1 56.48 9.92 68.92
C MET A 1 55.61 8.82 68.32
N LEU A 2 56.00 7.53 68.29
CA LEU A 2 55.81 6.52 69.36
C LEU A 2 54.42 6.65 70.02
N ARG A 3 53.54 5.65 70.16
CA ARG A 3 53.47 4.22 69.81
C ARG A 3 52.06 3.73 70.28
N HIS A 4 51.59 2.60 69.74
CA HIS A 4 50.72 1.56 70.37
C HIS A 4 49.19 1.74 70.54
N SER A 5 48.41 0.84 69.91
CA SER A 5 47.65 -0.31 70.50
C SER A 5 46.54 -0.77 69.52
N SER A 6 46.56 -1.93 68.84
CA SER A 6 46.42 -3.36 69.22
C SER A 6 45.01 -3.89 69.58
N ARG A 7 44.53 -4.84 68.73
CA ARG A 7 43.71 -6.07 68.98
C ARG A 7 42.19 -5.93 69.13
N THR A 8 41.33 -6.76 68.50
CA THR A 8 41.05 -8.22 68.73
C THR A 8 40.13 -8.71 67.57
N VAL A 9 40.32 -9.77 66.76
CA VAL A 9 40.57 -11.25 66.87
C VAL A 9 39.29 -12.09 67.08
N ILE A 10 39.17 -13.19 66.30
CA ILE A 10 38.68 -14.57 66.60
C ILE A 10 37.60 -15.07 65.60
N VAL A 11 37.51 -16.31 65.07
CA VAL A 11 38.31 -17.50 64.63
C VAL A 11 37.23 -18.56 64.24
N HIS A 12 37.58 -19.54 63.37
CA HIS A 12 36.96 -20.88 63.11
C HIS A 12 36.02 -20.94 61.90
N SER A 13 36.01 -21.92 60.97
CA SER A 13 36.54 -23.30 60.87
C SER A 13 36.37 -23.76 59.39
N LEU A 14 37.36 -24.34 58.70
CA LEU A 14 37.66 -25.78 58.49
C LEU A 14 36.82 -26.54 57.41
N VAL A 15 37.57 -27.25 56.53
CA VAL A 15 37.26 -28.48 55.73
C VAL A 15 36.88 -28.40 54.23
N ARG A 16 37.91 -28.66 53.39
CA ARG A 16 38.07 -29.62 52.26
C ARG A 16 36.99 -29.84 51.16
N ILE A 17 37.49 -29.69 49.92
CA ILE A 17 37.28 -30.46 48.65
C ILE A 17 35.91 -30.37 47.96
N ALA A 18 35.88 -29.80 46.75
CA ALA A 18 35.24 -30.40 45.56
C ALA A 18 35.53 -29.63 44.24
N MET A 19 35.97 -30.40 43.24
CA MET A 19 35.75 -30.28 41.78
C MET A 19 36.04 -28.95 41.06
N VAL A 20 37.13 -28.98 40.27
CA VAL A 20 37.37 -28.05 39.16
C VAL A 20 36.40 -28.39 38.02
N PHE A 21 35.40 -27.53 37.80
CA PHE A 21 34.64 -27.48 36.55
C PHE A 21 35.29 -26.44 35.63
N ILE A 22 35.91 -26.91 34.54
CA ILE A 22 36.30 -26.06 33.41
C ILE A 22 35.02 -25.70 32.66
N LEU A 23 34.48 -24.52 32.91
CA LEU A 23 33.41 -23.95 32.09
C LEU A 23 34.06 -23.32 30.84
N ILE A 24 34.03 -24.05 29.73
CA ILE A 24 34.25 -23.46 28.41
C ILE A 24 33.01 -22.60 28.12
N LEU A 25 33.11 -21.30 28.42
CA LEU A 25 32.17 -20.31 27.89
C LEU A 25 32.46 -20.18 26.40
N SER A 26 31.80 -21.02 25.60
CA SER A 26 31.61 -20.77 24.18
C SER A 26 30.86 -19.45 24.04
N VAL A 27 31.60 -18.38 23.72
CA VAL A 27 31.02 -17.13 23.23
C VAL A 27 30.45 -17.46 21.86
N ILE A 28 29.20 -17.93 21.84
CA ILE A 28 28.41 -17.99 20.61
C ILE A 28 28.20 -16.53 20.23
N PRO A 29 28.70 -16.04 19.08
CA PRO A 29 28.29 -14.75 18.60
C PRO A 29 26.77 -14.85 18.43
N TRP A 30 26.03 -14.05 19.17
CA TRP A 30 24.65 -13.74 18.80
C TRP A 30 24.77 -13.03 17.45
N ALA A 31 24.75 -13.81 16.37
CA ALA A 31 24.39 -13.30 15.07
C ALA A 31 22.95 -12.81 15.24
N ALA A 32 22.80 -11.50 15.47
CA ALA A 32 21.52 -10.86 15.22
C ALA A 32 21.17 -11.24 13.79
N ASN A 33 20.14 -12.09 13.63
CA ASN A 33 19.56 -12.32 12.33
C ASN A 33 19.24 -10.92 11.77
N PRO A 34 19.82 -10.50 10.64
CA PRO A 34 19.38 -9.26 10.03
C PRO A 34 17.87 -9.39 9.80
N PRO A 35 17.06 -8.36 10.09
CA PRO A 35 15.66 -8.41 9.72
C PRO A 35 15.61 -8.67 8.21
N SER A 36 15.02 -9.79 7.83
CA SER A 36 14.82 -10.15 6.42
C SER A 36 13.79 -9.20 5.82
N ALA A 37 14.25 -8.01 5.42
CA ALA A 37 13.55 -7.12 4.52
C ALA A 37 14.32 -7.13 3.19
N LEU A 38 13.99 -8.08 2.31
CA LEU A 38 14.26 -7.91 0.88
C LEU A 38 13.12 -7.06 0.31
N ALA A 39 13.05 -5.79 0.72
CA ALA A 39 12.10 -4.88 0.13
C ALA A 39 12.57 -4.50 -1.28
N ALA A 40 11.65 -4.53 -2.24
CA ALA A 40 11.93 -4.07 -3.59
C ALA A 40 12.54 -2.66 -3.57
N SER A 41 13.48 -2.39 -4.47
CA SER A 41 14.15 -1.10 -4.64
C SER A 41 13.81 -0.52 -6.02
N PHE A 42 13.83 0.81 -6.14
CA PHE A 42 13.75 1.43 -7.46
C PHE A 42 14.93 0.96 -8.34
N PRO A 43 14.71 0.64 -9.62
CA PRO A 43 13.42 0.61 -10.30
C PRO A 43 12.62 -0.63 -9.91
N TYR A 44 11.35 -0.42 -9.52
CA TYR A 44 10.47 -1.50 -9.10
C TYR A 44 10.02 -2.35 -10.29
N ASN A 45 9.89 -1.72 -11.47
CA ASN A 45 9.33 -2.34 -12.68
C ASN A 45 8.06 -3.16 -12.36
N ALA A 46 7.29 -2.70 -11.38
CA ALA A 46 6.22 -3.46 -10.79
C ALA A 46 5.09 -3.61 -11.79
N GLN A 47 4.54 -4.82 -11.85
CA GLN A 47 3.38 -5.12 -12.65
C GLN A 47 2.15 -4.75 -11.81
N TYR A 48 1.51 -3.62 -12.10
CA TYR A 48 0.21 -3.31 -11.49
C TYR A 48 -0.74 -4.48 -11.77
N PRO A 49 -1.53 -4.95 -10.78
CA PRO A 49 -2.50 -6.02 -11.00
C PRO A 49 -3.61 -5.62 -11.99
N HIS A 50 -3.80 -4.31 -12.22
CA HIS A 50 -4.80 -3.77 -13.13
C HIS A 50 -4.26 -2.58 -13.93
N GLY A 51 -4.94 -2.24 -15.02
CA GLY A 51 -4.59 -1.11 -15.88
C GLY A 51 -3.32 -1.34 -16.71
N LEU A 52 -2.72 -0.24 -17.16
CA LEU A 52 -1.47 -0.27 -17.92
C LEU A 52 -0.29 -0.52 -16.98
N LEU A 53 0.58 -1.46 -17.33
CA LEU A 53 1.76 -1.78 -16.51
C LEU A 53 2.83 -0.66 -16.57
N SER A 54 3.10 -0.18 -17.77
CA SER A 54 4.01 0.92 -18.07
C SER A 54 3.68 1.46 -19.46
N VAL A 55 3.87 2.76 -19.67
CA VAL A 55 3.72 3.39 -21.00
C VAL A 55 5.04 3.75 -21.65
N ALA A 56 6.16 3.58 -20.93
CA ALA A 56 7.49 3.82 -21.47
C ALA A 56 7.79 2.87 -22.65
N SER A 57 8.33 3.40 -23.75
CA SER A 57 8.85 2.58 -24.85
C SER A 57 10.22 1.98 -24.53
N ASP A 58 10.99 2.67 -23.70
CA ASP A 58 12.28 2.23 -23.17
C ASP A 58 12.26 2.42 -21.65
N GLN A 59 12.18 1.31 -20.93
CA GLN A 59 12.10 1.32 -19.46
C GLN A 59 13.41 1.79 -18.81
N SER A 60 14.56 1.53 -19.44
CA SER A 60 15.85 1.96 -18.91
C SER A 60 15.98 3.49 -18.99
N ALA A 61 15.63 4.07 -20.13
CA ALA A 61 15.60 5.52 -20.32
C ALA A 61 14.59 6.20 -19.39
N ALA A 62 13.41 5.61 -19.21
CA ALA A 62 12.41 6.10 -18.26
C ALA A 62 12.92 6.10 -16.82
N ASN A 63 13.55 4.99 -16.39
CA ASN A 63 14.14 4.88 -15.06
C ASN A 63 15.28 5.90 -14.86
N GLN A 64 16.05 6.21 -15.91
CA GLN A 64 17.08 7.25 -15.85
C GLN A 64 16.48 8.65 -15.73
N ALA A 65 15.45 8.97 -16.53
CA ALA A 65 14.76 10.26 -16.46
C ALA A 65 14.17 10.54 -15.05
N ILE A 66 13.69 9.50 -14.36
CA ILE A 66 13.23 9.60 -12.97
C ILE A 66 14.40 9.91 -12.01
N ARG A 67 15.56 9.27 -12.16
CA ARG A 67 16.75 9.57 -11.35
C ARG A 67 17.22 11.01 -11.54
N ASP A 68 17.26 11.47 -12.78
CA ASP A 68 17.68 12.85 -13.11
C ASP A 68 16.68 13.87 -12.53
N ALA A 69 15.38 13.61 -12.70
CA ALA A 69 14.33 14.44 -12.13
C ALA A 69 14.36 14.45 -10.60
N TRP A 70 14.65 13.32 -9.95
CA TRP A 70 14.81 13.26 -8.49
C TRP A 70 16.01 14.06 -7.99
N SER A 71 17.16 13.92 -8.67
CA SER A 71 18.36 14.68 -8.31
C SER A 71 18.11 16.18 -8.43
N SER A 72 17.46 16.62 -9.52
CA SER A 72 17.09 18.02 -9.72
C SER A 72 16.09 18.51 -8.67
N TRP A 73 15.03 17.73 -8.42
CA TRP A 73 14.03 18.05 -7.40
C TRP A 73 14.65 18.25 -6.02
N LYS A 74 15.55 17.37 -5.59
CA LYS A 74 16.27 17.53 -4.32
C LYS A 74 17.12 18.79 -4.29
N SER A 75 17.87 19.05 -5.37
CA SER A 75 18.74 20.23 -5.46
C SER A 75 17.96 21.54 -5.38
N ASN A 76 16.75 21.57 -5.93
CA ASN A 76 15.93 22.78 -6.00
C ASN A 76 15.10 23.03 -4.75
N TYR A 77 14.59 21.96 -4.12
CA TYR A 77 13.54 22.10 -3.10
C TYR A 77 13.95 21.65 -1.71
N VAL A 78 15.01 20.84 -1.55
CA VAL A 78 15.40 20.36 -0.22
C VAL A 78 16.41 21.32 0.41
N THR A 79 16.12 21.78 1.62
CA THR A 79 17.02 22.66 2.38
C THR A 79 17.10 22.26 3.85
N SER A 80 18.21 22.55 4.50
CA SER A 80 18.36 22.50 5.96
C SER A 80 18.07 23.83 6.65
N SER A 81 17.93 24.92 5.89
CA SER A 81 17.62 26.25 6.45
C SER A 81 16.21 26.27 7.01
N GLY A 82 16.02 26.80 8.23
CA GLY A 82 14.71 26.82 8.89
C GLY A 82 14.15 25.43 9.22
N ALA A 83 14.96 24.37 9.14
CA ALA A 83 14.49 22.97 9.29
C ALA A 83 14.72 22.37 10.69
N GLY A 84 15.09 23.19 11.69
CA GLY A 84 15.23 22.73 13.08
C GLY A 84 16.29 21.64 13.30
N GLY A 85 17.35 21.62 12.49
CA GLY A 85 18.41 20.59 12.55
C GLY A 85 18.18 19.40 11.60
N TYR A 86 17.11 19.41 10.82
CA TYR A 86 16.79 18.39 9.81
C TYR A 86 16.83 18.99 8.39
N ARG A 87 16.00 18.46 7.50
CA ARG A 87 15.74 18.98 6.15
C ARG A 87 14.24 19.17 5.97
N ARG A 88 13.85 20.13 5.14
CA ARG A 88 12.47 20.43 4.74
C ARG A 88 12.40 20.66 3.23
N VAL A 89 11.18 20.70 2.71
CA VAL A 89 10.90 20.99 1.29
C VAL A 89 10.39 22.41 1.15
N VAL A 90 11.08 23.24 0.37
CA VAL A 90 10.69 24.60 0.05
C VAL A 90 9.59 24.56 -1.00
N SER A 91 8.45 25.17 -0.70
CA SER A 91 7.32 25.28 -1.62
C SER A 91 7.24 26.65 -2.31
N SER A 92 7.36 27.73 -1.55
CA SER A 92 7.07 29.11 -1.95
C SER A 92 5.67 29.30 -2.57
N THR A 93 4.64 28.64 -2.02
CA THR A 93 3.31 28.54 -2.67
C THR A 93 2.13 29.15 -1.89
N GLY A 94 2.27 29.58 -0.63
CA GLY A 94 1.08 30.11 0.06
C GLY A 94 1.31 30.91 1.35
N CYS A 95 2.50 30.85 1.91
CA CYS A 95 2.83 31.27 3.26
C CYS A 95 4.00 32.27 3.32
N GLY A 96 4.66 32.50 2.19
CA GLY A 96 5.74 33.46 2.04
C GLY A 96 6.89 32.90 1.21
N SER A 97 7.93 33.72 1.00
CA SER A 97 9.13 33.25 0.30
C SER A 97 9.85 32.17 1.10
N ASN A 98 10.28 31.11 0.43
CA ASN A 98 10.96 29.96 1.02
C ASN A 98 10.15 29.23 2.10
N ASP A 99 8.82 29.34 2.08
CA ASP A 99 7.94 28.61 2.98
C ASP A 99 8.01 27.09 2.78
N THR A 100 7.39 26.36 3.70
CA THR A 100 7.06 24.94 3.57
C THR A 100 5.59 24.76 3.91
N VAL A 101 4.84 24.17 2.99
CA VAL A 101 3.53 23.60 3.30
C VAL A 101 3.65 22.14 3.71
N SER A 102 2.74 21.64 4.55
CA SER A 102 2.73 20.23 4.97
C SER A 102 2.65 19.28 3.76
N GLU A 103 1.92 19.65 2.71
CA GLU A 103 1.82 18.91 1.44
C GLU A 103 3.21 18.62 0.85
N ALA A 104 4.14 19.58 0.93
CA ALA A 104 5.51 19.44 0.45
C ALA A 104 6.31 18.39 1.21
N ILE A 105 6.03 18.25 2.51
CA ILE A 105 6.60 17.19 3.32
C ILE A 105 5.99 15.84 2.93
N GLY A 106 4.67 15.76 2.73
CA GLY A 106 3.98 14.55 2.25
C GLY A 106 4.55 14.04 0.92
N TYR A 107 4.65 14.90 -0.09
CA TYR A 107 5.25 14.54 -1.38
C TYR A 107 6.73 14.19 -1.25
N GLY A 108 7.50 14.94 -0.46
CA GLY A 108 8.91 14.65 -0.21
C GLY A 108 9.12 13.28 0.44
N MET A 109 8.27 12.90 1.39
CA MET A 109 8.31 11.58 2.05
C MET A 109 7.92 10.46 1.07
N LEU A 110 6.85 10.62 0.29
CA LEU A 110 6.47 9.67 -0.75
C LEU A 110 7.61 9.44 -1.76
N LEU A 111 8.17 10.52 -2.32
CA LEU A 111 9.27 10.45 -3.27
C LEU A 111 10.50 9.77 -2.64
N SER A 112 10.84 10.12 -1.40
CA SER A 112 12.00 9.54 -0.71
C SER A 112 11.85 8.04 -0.47
N VAL A 113 10.68 7.55 -0.08
CA VAL A 113 10.48 6.10 0.14
C VAL A 113 10.49 5.32 -1.17
N TYR A 114 9.87 5.85 -2.24
CA TYR A 114 9.94 5.20 -3.55
C TYR A 114 11.37 5.19 -4.10
N LEU A 115 12.14 6.26 -3.93
CA LEU A 115 13.48 6.39 -4.51
C LEU A 115 14.62 5.97 -3.56
N ASP A 116 14.27 5.25 -2.49
CA ASP A 116 15.19 4.63 -1.53
C ASP A 116 16.14 5.63 -0.82
N ASP A 117 15.64 6.85 -0.56
CA ASP A 117 16.37 7.90 0.16
C ASP A 117 15.93 7.95 1.63
N ARG A 118 16.31 6.91 2.39
CA ARG A 118 15.98 6.80 3.83
C ARG A 118 16.47 7.99 4.64
N SER A 119 17.62 8.54 4.30
CA SER A 119 18.21 9.67 5.02
C SER A 119 17.31 10.90 4.90
N LEU A 120 16.90 11.26 3.67
CA LEU A 120 15.99 12.39 3.48
C LEU A 120 14.62 12.13 4.11
N PHE A 121 14.07 10.93 3.93
CA PHE A 121 12.81 10.53 4.56
C PHE A 121 12.82 10.77 6.07
N ASP A 122 13.85 10.27 6.75
CA ASP A 122 13.98 10.37 8.20
C ASP A 122 14.07 11.82 8.68
N ASP A 123 14.75 12.69 7.92
CA ASP A 123 14.83 14.12 8.25
C ASP A 123 13.52 14.86 7.99
N LEU A 124 12.85 14.58 6.87
CA LEU A 124 11.53 15.17 6.57
C LEU A 124 10.50 14.78 7.62
N TRP A 125 10.49 13.52 8.07
CA TRP A 125 9.59 13.06 9.11
C TRP A 125 9.89 13.70 10.48
N ARG A 126 11.17 13.87 10.82
CA ARG A 126 11.53 14.58 12.06
C ARG A 126 11.16 16.06 11.99
N TYR A 127 11.31 16.70 10.83
CA TYR A 127 10.83 18.06 10.60
C TYR A 127 9.30 18.15 10.76
N ALA A 128 8.53 17.23 10.16
CA ALA A 128 7.07 17.20 10.30
C ALA A 128 6.65 17.22 11.78
N LYS A 129 7.28 16.36 12.60
CA LYS A 129 7.00 16.26 14.04
C LYS A 129 7.33 17.52 14.85
N LEU A 130 8.22 18.38 14.38
CA LEU A 130 8.47 19.68 15.03
C LEU A 130 7.27 20.63 14.92
N HIS A 131 6.40 20.39 13.94
CA HIS A 131 5.27 21.24 13.59
C HIS A 131 3.93 20.56 13.84
N PHE A 132 3.89 19.52 14.68
CA PHE A 132 2.62 18.91 15.08
C PHE A 132 1.85 19.81 16.03
N ASN A 133 0.57 19.96 15.76
CA ASN A 133 -0.37 20.65 16.63
C ASN A 133 -0.83 19.73 17.78
N SER A 134 -1.78 20.19 18.60
CA SER A 134 -2.28 19.43 19.75
C SER A 134 -3.02 18.13 19.38
N ASN A 135 -3.48 18.00 18.14
CA ASN A 135 -4.13 16.79 17.61
C ASN A 135 -3.11 15.80 17.03
N GLY A 136 -1.81 16.14 17.07
CA GLY A 136 -0.75 15.30 16.52
C GLY A 136 -0.78 15.20 14.99
N LEU A 137 -1.24 16.27 14.33
CA LEU A 137 -1.24 16.46 12.88
C LEU A 137 -0.35 17.65 12.53
N MET A 138 0.23 17.68 11.33
CA MET A 138 1.19 18.72 10.98
C MET A 138 0.50 20.03 10.60
N GLY A 139 0.93 21.14 11.21
CA GLY A 139 0.54 22.48 10.80
C GLY A 139 0.86 22.73 9.33
N TRP A 140 -0.13 23.23 8.58
CA TRP A 140 -0.09 23.23 7.13
C TRP A 140 0.87 24.24 6.51
N CYS A 141 1.31 25.26 7.26
CA CYS A 141 1.96 26.45 6.71
C CYS A 141 3.05 27.02 7.62
N ILE A 142 4.31 26.80 7.22
CA ILE A 142 5.51 27.16 7.97
C ILE A 142 6.37 28.15 7.15
N ASP A 143 6.77 29.27 7.75
CA ASP A 143 7.64 30.25 7.10
C ASP A 143 9.06 29.72 6.86
N GLY A 144 9.86 30.49 6.10
CA GLY A 144 11.23 30.10 5.77
C GLY A 144 12.20 29.99 6.96
N ASN A 145 11.82 30.50 8.13
CA ASN A 145 12.59 30.45 9.37
C ASN A 145 12.14 29.29 10.28
N GLY A 146 11.13 28.52 9.89
CA GLY A 146 10.61 27.40 10.68
C GLY A 146 9.52 27.80 11.69
N ASN A 147 8.80 28.90 11.48
CA ASN A 147 7.70 29.30 12.35
C ASN A 147 6.33 29.08 11.65
N PRO A 148 5.32 28.52 12.34
CA PRO A 148 3.97 28.49 11.81
C PRO A 148 3.42 29.89 11.51
N VAL A 149 2.78 30.05 10.35
CA VAL A 149 2.25 31.36 9.92
C VAL A 149 0.85 31.57 10.49
N GLY A 150 0.78 32.20 11.67
CA GLY A 150 -0.48 32.38 12.39
C GLY A 150 -1.56 33.18 11.66
N SER A 151 -1.20 34.09 10.74
CA SER A 151 -2.17 34.91 9.99
C SER A 151 -3.05 34.12 9.01
N VAL A 152 -2.67 32.88 8.70
CA VAL A 152 -3.42 31.98 7.81
C VAL A 152 -3.77 30.66 8.51
N GLY A 153 -3.76 30.64 9.84
CA GLY A 153 -4.04 29.41 10.61
C GLY A 153 -2.99 28.33 10.40
N GLY A 154 -1.70 28.69 10.24
CA GLY A 154 -0.67 27.72 9.84
C GLY A 154 -0.38 26.58 10.83
N ASN A 155 -0.97 26.60 12.02
CA ASN A 155 -0.93 25.49 12.99
C ASN A 155 -2.02 24.43 12.72
N ASP A 156 -3.07 24.77 11.99
CA ASP A 156 -4.12 23.83 11.64
C ASP A 156 -3.60 22.86 10.57
N SER A 157 -4.19 21.67 10.49
CA SER A 157 -3.73 20.65 9.55
C SER A 157 -4.34 20.81 8.16
N ALA A 158 -3.71 20.17 7.18
CA ALA A 158 -4.26 19.94 5.84
C ALA A 158 -4.25 18.43 5.60
N SER A 159 -5.44 17.83 5.49
CA SER A 159 -5.58 16.38 5.58
C SER A 159 -4.89 15.61 4.45
N ASP A 160 -4.72 16.21 3.27
CA ASP A 160 -3.99 15.60 2.14
C ASP A 160 -2.51 15.40 2.45
N ALA A 161 -1.91 16.33 3.18
CA ALA A 161 -0.54 16.20 3.64
C ALA A 161 -0.39 15.07 4.66
N ASP A 162 -1.27 15.03 5.67
CA ASP A 162 -1.20 14.02 6.73
C ASP A 162 -1.44 12.61 6.18
N GLU A 163 -2.36 12.43 5.22
CA GLU A 163 -2.58 11.11 4.58
C GLU A 163 -1.39 10.66 3.72
N ASP A 164 -0.74 11.59 3.01
CA ASP A 164 0.44 11.28 2.20
C ASP A 164 1.66 10.95 3.09
N MET A 165 1.85 11.66 4.21
CA MET A 165 2.86 11.32 5.21
C MET A 165 2.57 9.97 5.88
N ALA A 166 1.31 9.70 6.22
CA ALA A 166 0.89 8.45 6.86
C ALA A 166 1.16 7.24 5.97
N VAL A 167 0.73 7.26 4.70
CA VAL A 167 1.00 6.14 3.79
C VAL A 167 2.50 5.98 3.52
N ALA A 168 3.26 7.08 3.46
CA ALA A 168 4.71 7.04 3.32
C ALA A 168 5.41 6.37 4.52
N LEU A 169 4.91 6.56 5.75
CA LEU A 169 5.38 5.83 6.95
C LEU A 169 5.05 4.33 6.89
N VAL A 170 3.86 3.97 6.40
CA VAL A 170 3.50 2.56 6.18
C VAL A 170 4.45 1.92 5.16
N PHE A 171 4.76 2.62 4.07
CA PHE A 171 5.73 2.17 3.09
C PHE A 171 7.16 2.09 3.64
N ALA A 172 7.59 3.07 4.45
CA ALA A 172 8.90 3.05 5.10
C ALA A 172 9.02 1.86 6.08
N HIS A 173 7.95 1.53 6.79
CA HIS A 173 7.89 0.32 7.61
C HIS A 173 8.08 -0.95 6.77
N ALA A 174 7.31 -1.11 5.69
CA ALA A 174 7.43 -2.26 4.80
C ALA A 174 8.80 -2.35 4.13
N LYS A 175 9.40 -1.20 3.82
CA LYS A 175 10.66 -1.11 3.05
C LYS A 175 11.92 -1.26 3.91
N TRP A 176 11.98 -0.56 5.04
CA TRP A 176 13.20 -0.46 5.84
C TRP A 176 13.07 -1.08 7.24
N GLY A 177 11.87 -1.58 7.60
CA GLY A 177 11.57 -2.09 8.94
C GLY A 177 11.56 -0.99 10.00
N SER A 178 11.07 -1.33 11.20
CA SER A 178 10.85 -0.35 12.29
C SER A 178 11.73 -0.54 13.52
N GLY A 179 12.82 -1.31 13.41
CA GLY A 179 13.79 -1.52 14.50
C GLY A 179 14.88 -0.46 14.61
N GLY A 180 14.83 0.58 13.78
CA GLY A 180 15.85 1.64 13.70
C GLY A 180 15.56 2.84 14.62
N ALA A 181 16.22 3.97 14.32
CA ALA A 181 16.07 5.23 15.07
C ALA A 181 14.67 5.85 14.97
N ILE A 182 13.87 5.45 13.98
CA ILE A 182 12.47 5.83 13.81
C ILE A 182 11.67 4.53 13.75
N ASN A 183 10.64 4.43 14.59
CA ASN A 183 9.70 3.33 14.52
C ASN A 183 8.55 3.71 13.57
N TYR A 184 8.76 3.53 12.26
CA TYR A 184 7.78 3.89 11.24
C TYR A 184 6.42 3.20 11.44
N ASN A 185 6.39 2.01 12.06
CA ASN A 185 5.15 1.28 12.31
C ASN A 185 4.31 2.01 13.36
N ASN A 186 4.92 2.35 14.49
CA ASN A 186 4.27 3.08 15.56
C ASN A 186 3.86 4.49 15.11
N ASP A 187 4.78 5.19 14.45
CA ASP A 187 4.56 6.56 13.97
C ASP A 187 3.43 6.60 12.92
N GLY A 188 3.42 5.66 11.96
CA GLY A 188 2.34 5.52 10.97
C GLY A 188 0.99 5.19 11.62
N ARG A 189 0.93 4.24 12.57
CA ARG A 189 -0.31 3.92 13.29
C ARG A 189 -0.85 5.12 14.06
N THR A 190 0.04 5.85 14.72
CA THR A 190 -0.32 7.02 15.51
C THR A 190 -0.91 8.11 14.62
N LEU A 191 -0.25 8.45 13.52
CA LEU A 191 -0.74 9.47 12.59
C LEU A 191 -2.09 9.08 11.96
N ILE A 192 -2.26 7.80 11.57
CA ILE A 192 -3.53 7.31 11.02
C ILE A 192 -4.65 7.39 12.07
N ASN A 193 -4.38 7.06 13.33
CA ASN A 193 -5.39 7.16 14.38
C ASN A 193 -5.74 8.63 14.68
N ASN A 194 -4.76 9.53 14.72
CA ASN A 194 -5.02 10.97 14.86
C ASN A 194 -5.90 11.49 13.73
N MET A 195 -5.62 11.08 12.48
CA MET A 195 -6.48 11.43 11.36
C MET A 195 -7.90 10.86 11.49
N TRP A 196 -8.03 9.62 11.97
CA TRP A 196 -9.34 9.02 12.22
C TRP A 196 -10.15 9.83 13.23
N ASP A 197 -9.51 10.27 14.31
CA ASP A 197 -10.18 11.01 15.39
C ASP A 197 -10.50 12.47 15.02
N HIS A 198 -9.69 13.08 14.15
CA HIS A 198 -9.75 14.53 13.92
C HIS A 198 -10.14 14.96 12.51
N VAL A 199 -9.92 14.14 11.47
CA VAL A 199 -10.22 14.50 10.06
C VAL A 199 -11.19 13.56 9.34
N VAL A 200 -11.68 12.50 10.00
CA VAL A 200 -12.80 11.69 9.50
C VAL A 200 -14.07 12.11 10.21
N ASP A 201 -15.10 12.47 9.45
CA ASP A 201 -16.42 12.74 10.04
C ASP A 201 -17.05 11.45 10.58
N PRO A 202 -17.37 11.36 11.89
CA PRO A 202 -17.80 10.10 12.50
C PRO A 202 -19.22 9.69 12.12
N GLN A 203 -20.03 10.58 11.54
CA GLN A 203 -21.42 10.29 11.17
C GLN A 203 -21.53 9.82 9.71
N THR A 204 -20.74 10.41 8.83
CA THR A 204 -20.86 10.27 7.38
C THR A 204 -19.65 9.62 6.72
N PHE A 205 -18.54 9.46 7.46
CA PHE A 205 -17.24 8.98 6.98
C PHE A 205 -16.64 9.83 5.86
N HIS A 206 -17.08 11.08 5.65
CA HIS A 206 -16.40 11.94 4.69
C HIS A 206 -15.06 12.41 5.25
N PHE A 207 -14.07 12.50 4.38
CA PHE A 207 -12.73 12.99 4.71
C PHE A 207 -12.75 14.52 4.68
N LYS A 208 -12.44 15.14 5.81
CA LYS A 208 -12.47 16.59 6.03
C LYS A 208 -11.20 17.24 5.49
N ASN A 209 -11.22 18.56 5.25
CA ASN A 209 -10.07 19.25 4.67
C ASN A 209 -8.90 19.46 5.64
N GLY A 210 -9.17 19.43 6.94
CA GLY A 210 -8.20 19.55 8.01
C GLY A 210 -8.86 19.33 9.35
N ASP A 211 -8.10 19.40 10.43
CA ASP A 211 -8.62 19.23 11.79
C ASP A 211 -9.39 20.44 12.34
N TRP A 212 -9.28 21.58 11.66
CA TRP A 212 -10.08 22.78 11.88
C TRP A 212 -11.51 22.66 11.34
N ASP A 213 -11.76 21.70 10.45
CA ASP A 213 -13.06 21.48 9.80
C ASP A 213 -13.99 20.70 10.76
N ASP A 214 -15.14 21.29 11.08
CA ASP A 214 -16.17 20.68 11.94
C ASP A 214 -17.11 19.72 11.19
N GLY A 215 -16.84 19.47 9.89
CA GLY A 215 -17.64 18.64 8.99
C GLY A 215 -18.65 19.42 8.17
N SER A 216 -18.68 20.75 8.28
CA SER A 216 -19.56 21.64 7.51
C SER A 216 -18.89 22.33 6.32
N ALA A 217 -17.56 22.23 6.19
CA ALA A 217 -16.85 22.87 5.11
C ALA A 217 -17.16 22.24 3.74
N ASP A 218 -16.95 23.01 2.67
CA ASP A 218 -16.91 22.42 1.33
C ASP A 218 -15.71 21.48 1.24
N ILE A 219 -15.90 20.28 0.70
CA ILE A 219 -14.84 19.30 0.51
C ILE A 219 -13.89 19.70 -0.62
N ASN A 220 -12.66 19.22 -0.55
CA ASN A 220 -11.71 19.23 -1.66
C ASN A 220 -11.59 17.82 -2.27
N PRO A 221 -12.16 17.56 -3.47
CA PRO A 221 -12.09 16.25 -4.13
C PRO A 221 -10.68 15.72 -4.35
N SER A 222 -9.69 16.61 -4.43
CA SER A 222 -8.30 16.21 -4.62
C SER A 222 -7.67 15.58 -3.37
N TYR A 223 -8.32 15.65 -2.21
CA TYR A 223 -7.87 15.01 -0.97
C TYR A 223 -8.41 13.59 -0.84
N PHE A 224 -9.15 13.09 -1.84
CA PHE A 224 -9.67 11.74 -1.80
C PHE A 224 -8.62 10.76 -2.33
N ALA A 225 -8.00 10.00 -1.44
CA ALA A 225 -7.08 8.91 -1.75
C ALA A 225 -7.62 7.53 -1.32
N PRO A 226 -8.63 6.96 -2.01
CA PRO A 226 -9.22 5.68 -1.65
C PRO A 226 -8.21 4.53 -1.45
N ALA A 227 -7.13 4.51 -2.24
CA ALA A 227 -6.05 3.55 -2.10
C ALA A 227 -5.36 3.64 -0.73
N TRP A 228 -5.16 4.86 -0.21
CA TRP A 228 -4.50 5.08 1.08
C TRP A 228 -5.40 4.60 2.20
N TYR A 229 -6.69 4.89 2.11
CA TYR A 229 -7.66 4.43 3.12
C TYR A 229 -7.75 2.91 3.18
N ARG A 230 -7.64 2.19 2.04
CA ARG A 230 -7.56 0.72 2.05
C ARG A 230 -6.29 0.21 2.73
N ILE A 231 -5.16 0.88 2.49
CA ILE A 231 -3.91 0.61 3.19
C ILE A 231 -4.07 0.87 4.69
N PHE A 232 -4.67 1.99 5.08
CA PHE A 232 -4.92 2.33 6.49
C PHE A 232 -5.83 1.31 7.16
N ALA A 233 -6.88 0.85 6.48
CA ALA A 233 -7.76 -0.20 6.98
C ALA A 233 -6.98 -1.49 7.29
N SER A 234 -6.16 -1.94 6.34
CA SER A 234 -5.36 -3.15 6.51
C SER A 234 -4.27 -2.99 7.56
N PHE A 235 -3.56 -1.86 7.54
CA PHE A 235 -2.44 -1.60 8.44
C PHE A 235 -2.88 -1.43 9.89
N THR A 236 -3.96 -0.69 10.14
CA THR A 236 -4.45 -0.43 11.50
C THR A 236 -5.40 -1.51 12.01
N GLY A 237 -6.06 -2.25 11.13
CA GLY A 237 -7.20 -3.12 11.46
C GLY A 237 -8.53 -2.36 11.58
N ASN A 238 -8.54 -1.03 11.46
CA ASN A 238 -9.77 -0.24 11.47
C ASN A 238 -10.44 -0.27 10.10
N THR A 239 -11.39 -1.18 9.91
CA THR A 239 -12.13 -1.34 8.65
C THR A 239 -12.98 -0.13 8.28
N GLY A 240 -13.20 0.83 9.19
CA GLY A 240 -13.94 2.05 8.92
C GLY A 240 -13.32 2.92 7.82
N TRP A 241 -12.01 2.84 7.60
CA TRP A 241 -11.35 3.50 6.46
C TRP A 241 -11.88 3.02 5.09
N ASN A 242 -12.39 1.80 4.97
CA ASN A 242 -13.06 1.35 3.74
C ASN A 242 -14.40 2.08 3.50
N ASN A 243 -15.06 2.56 4.56
CA ASN A 243 -16.23 3.42 4.43
C ASN A 243 -15.83 4.80 3.95
N VAL A 244 -14.70 5.35 4.42
CA VAL A 244 -14.14 6.62 3.90
C VAL A 244 -13.87 6.51 2.40
N ALA A 245 -13.17 5.47 1.95
CA ALA A 245 -12.97 5.20 0.52
C ALA A 245 -14.29 5.11 -0.27
N SER A 246 -15.28 4.43 0.30
CA SER A 246 -16.59 4.28 -0.35
C SER A 246 -17.34 5.59 -0.43
N LYS A 247 -17.26 6.43 0.61
CA LYS A 247 -17.88 7.74 0.71
C LYS A 247 -17.25 8.73 -0.25
N SER A 248 -15.92 8.75 -0.38
CA SER A 248 -15.22 9.57 -1.38
C SER A 248 -15.81 9.33 -2.78
N TYR A 249 -15.92 8.07 -3.21
CA TYR A 249 -16.50 7.75 -4.51
C TYR A 249 -18.00 8.06 -4.63
N GLU A 250 -18.77 7.99 -3.55
CA GLU A 250 -20.17 8.44 -3.54
C GLU A 250 -20.25 9.94 -3.84
N ILE A 251 -19.42 10.75 -3.18
CA ILE A 251 -19.38 12.20 -3.36
C ILE A 251 -18.91 12.56 -4.78
N ILE A 252 -17.88 11.88 -5.31
CA ILE A 252 -17.47 12.06 -6.70
C ILE A 252 -18.60 11.66 -7.67
N GLY A 253 -19.33 10.59 -7.36
CA GLY A 253 -20.54 10.20 -8.09
C GLY A 253 -21.60 11.29 -8.14
N ASN A 254 -21.74 12.08 -7.06
CA ASN A 254 -22.62 13.25 -7.03
C ASN A 254 -22.09 14.38 -7.93
N ILE A 255 -20.80 14.71 -7.84
CA ILE A 255 -20.15 15.74 -8.68
C ILE A 255 -20.28 15.40 -10.18
N ASN A 256 -20.14 14.12 -10.54
CA ASN A 256 -20.26 13.64 -11.91
C ASN A 256 -21.62 13.97 -12.56
N ARG A 257 -22.67 14.27 -11.78
CA ARG A 257 -23.97 14.73 -12.30
C ARG A 257 -23.91 16.13 -12.92
N TYR A 258 -22.86 16.90 -12.62
CA TYR A 258 -22.71 18.32 -12.99
C TYR A 258 -21.56 18.59 -13.96
N ASN A 259 -20.69 17.61 -14.24
CA ASN A 259 -19.50 17.81 -15.05
C ASN A 259 -19.69 17.49 -16.55
N ASN A 260 -20.92 17.23 -17.00
CA ASN A 260 -21.23 16.94 -18.40
C ASN A 260 -20.42 15.76 -18.99
N GLY A 261 -20.09 14.76 -18.16
CA GLY A 261 -19.38 13.56 -18.59
C GLY A 261 -17.88 13.74 -18.82
N THR A 262 -17.31 14.90 -18.50
CA THR A 262 -15.86 15.16 -18.66
C THR A 262 -15.00 14.36 -17.68
N GLY A 263 -15.57 13.94 -16.54
CA GLY A 263 -14.81 13.35 -15.43
C GLY A 263 -13.96 14.37 -14.65
N LEU A 264 -14.04 15.67 -14.98
CA LEU A 264 -13.38 16.72 -14.22
C LEU A 264 -14.10 16.93 -12.88
N VAL A 265 -13.31 17.08 -11.82
CA VAL A 265 -13.79 17.41 -10.47
C VAL A 265 -13.46 18.88 -10.13
N PRO A 266 -14.24 19.56 -9.30
CA PRO A 266 -13.93 20.94 -8.90
C PRO A 266 -12.83 21.00 -7.83
N GLU A 267 -12.27 22.19 -7.64
CA GLU A 267 -11.38 22.52 -6.51
C GLU A 267 -12.11 22.33 -5.16
N ASN A 268 -13.39 22.71 -5.10
CA ASN A 268 -14.23 22.59 -3.91
C ASN A 268 -15.64 22.14 -4.28
N ALA A 269 -16.33 21.39 -3.42
CA ALA A 269 -17.73 21.03 -3.61
C ALA A 269 -18.45 20.82 -2.28
N ARG A 270 -19.78 20.87 -2.28
CA ARG A 270 -20.56 20.30 -1.17
C ARG A 270 -20.61 18.78 -1.28
N LEU A 271 -20.97 18.10 -0.19
CA LEU A 271 -21.11 16.63 -0.16
C LEU A 271 -22.12 16.07 -1.17
N ASP A 272 -23.16 16.85 -1.50
CA ASP A 272 -24.15 16.52 -2.53
C ASP A 272 -23.65 16.79 -3.96
N GLY A 273 -22.37 17.16 -4.10
CA GLY A 273 -21.71 17.46 -5.35
C GLY A 273 -22.14 18.78 -5.98
N THR A 274 -22.82 19.68 -5.26
CA THR A 274 -23.16 21.01 -5.78
C THR A 274 -22.04 22.05 -5.50
N ARG A 275 -22.15 23.21 -6.14
CA ARG A 275 -21.23 24.33 -5.93
C ARG A 275 -21.28 24.83 -4.48
N GLY A 276 -20.10 24.86 -3.87
CA GLY A 276 -19.84 25.50 -2.58
C GLY A 276 -19.49 26.98 -2.67
N SER A 277 -18.88 27.48 -1.61
CA SER A 277 -18.30 28.82 -1.47
C SER A 277 -17.00 29.01 -2.28
N GLY A 278 -16.22 27.95 -2.43
CA GLY A 278 -14.95 27.97 -3.16
C GLY A 278 -15.08 27.90 -4.69
N SER A 279 -13.93 27.88 -5.37
CA SER A 279 -13.88 27.65 -6.82
C SER A 279 -14.53 26.31 -7.16
N TYR A 280 -15.43 26.32 -8.14
CA TYR A 280 -16.12 25.13 -8.65
C TYR A 280 -15.62 24.72 -10.04
N ASN A 281 -14.36 25.07 -10.33
CA ASN A 281 -13.67 24.75 -11.57
C ASN A 281 -12.61 23.67 -11.30
N TYR A 282 -12.13 23.02 -12.34
CA TYR A 282 -10.99 22.10 -12.28
C TYR A 282 -9.69 22.91 -12.40
N GLY A 283 -8.91 22.95 -11.32
CA GLY A 283 -7.66 23.71 -11.21
C GLY A 283 -6.62 23.00 -10.34
N TYR A 284 -5.69 23.76 -9.75
CA TYR A 284 -4.45 23.26 -9.14
C TYR A 284 -4.66 22.18 -8.08
N ASN A 285 -5.66 22.26 -7.20
CA ASN A 285 -5.94 21.14 -6.31
C ASN A 285 -6.55 19.97 -7.10
N ALA A 286 -7.65 20.25 -7.81
CA ALA A 286 -8.44 19.26 -8.54
C ALA A 286 -7.64 18.38 -9.51
N PHE A 287 -6.50 18.86 -10.04
CA PHE A 287 -5.60 18.09 -10.90
C PHE A 287 -5.27 16.72 -10.30
N ARG A 288 -5.04 16.65 -8.99
CA ARG A 288 -4.51 15.46 -8.30
C ARG A 288 -5.52 14.31 -8.19
N TYR A 289 -6.82 14.57 -8.37
CA TYR A 289 -7.86 13.54 -8.15
C TYR A 289 -7.63 12.28 -8.98
N CYS A 290 -7.37 12.41 -10.28
CA CYS A 290 -7.19 11.22 -11.13
C CYS A 290 -5.89 10.46 -10.83
N TRP A 291 -4.83 11.10 -10.33
CA TRP A 291 -3.68 10.36 -9.82
C TRP A 291 -4.08 9.51 -8.60
N ARG A 292 -4.80 10.08 -7.63
CA ARG A 292 -5.25 9.35 -6.44
C ARG A 292 -6.25 8.22 -6.78
N ALA A 293 -7.24 8.51 -7.62
CA ALA A 293 -8.26 7.54 -8.03
C ALA A 293 -7.72 6.46 -8.98
N ALA A 294 -6.81 6.80 -9.90
CA ALA A 294 -6.14 5.81 -10.75
C ALA A 294 -5.29 4.86 -9.92
N THR A 295 -4.63 5.36 -8.87
CA THR A 295 -3.86 4.48 -7.97
C THR A 295 -4.74 3.40 -7.33
N ASP A 296 -5.94 3.74 -6.87
CA ASP A 296 -6.87 2.75 -6.30
C ASP A 296 -7.28 1.68 -7.31
N TYR A 297 -7.47 2.06 -8.58
CA TYR A 297 -7.72 1.08 -9.62
C TYR A 297 -6.50 0.21 -9.90
N LEU A 298 -5.33 0.82 -10.11
CA LEU A 298 -4.09 0.10 -10.43
C LEU A 298 -3.75 -0.94 -9.37
N TRP A 299 -3.99 -0.64 -8.09
CA TRP A 299 -3.62 -1.52 -6.98
C TRP A 299 -4.74 -2.48 -6.54
N PHE A 300 -6.00 -2.04 -6.57
CA PHE A 300 -7.13 -2.79 -5.98
C PHE A 300 -8.27 -3.11 -6.96
N GLY A 301 -8.19 -2.66 -8.21
CA GLY A 301 -9.15 -3.00 -9.26
C GLY A 301 -10.50 -2.29 -9.12
N THR A 302 -10.57 -1.20 -8.34
CA THR A 302 -11.81 -0.45 -8.10
C THR A 302 -12.36 0.17 -9.39
N SER A 303 -13.49 -0.34 -9.86
CA SER A 303 -14.12 0.11 -11.11
C SER A 303 -14.55 1.57 -11.09
N ARG A 304 -14.96 2.12 -9.93
CA ARG A 304 -15.34 3.54 -9.80
C ARG A 304 -14.19 4.48 -10.14
N GLY A 305 -12.99 4.23 -9.60
CA GLY A 305 -11.78 5.00 -9.93
C GLY A 305 -11.41 4.90 -11.41
N ARG A 306 -11.50 3.69 -12.00
CA ARG A 306 -11.31 3.47 -13.44
C ARG A 306 -12.28 4.30 -14.28
N ASP A 307 -13.56 4.26 -13.96
CA ASP A 307 -14.61 4.88 -14.77
C ASP A 307 -14.50 6.42 -14.73
N ASP A 308 -14.17 7.00 -13.57
CA ASP A 308 -13.90 8.44 -13.45
C ASP A 308 -12.66 8.85 -14.26
N CYS A 309 -11.54 8.14 -14.08
CA CYS A 309 -10.29 8.43 -14.79
C CYS A 309 -10.41 8.20 -16.31
N ASN A 310 -11.25 7.28 -16.76
CA ASN A 310 -11.51 7.06 -18.19
C ASN A 310 -12.29 8.22 -18.82
N ARG A 311 -13.26 8.82 -18.12
CA ARG A 311 -13.96 10.03 -18.60
C ARG A 311 -12.99 11.21 -18.71
N HIS A 312 -12.19 11.42 -17.66
CA HIS A 312 -11.14 12.44 -17.60
C HIS A 312 -10.10 12.28 -18.72
N SER A 313 -9.59 11.06 -18.92
CA SER A 313 -8.63 10.77 -19.98
C SER A 313 -9.24 10.94 -21.38
N THR A 314 -10.53 10.61 -21.55
CA THR A 314 -11.25 10.86 -22.81
C THR A 314 -11.35 12.36 -23.10
N PHE A 315 -11.67 13.17 -22.07
CA PHE A 315 -11.67 14.63 -22.20
C PHE A 315 -10.29 15.16 -22.62
N PHE A 316 -9.22 14.79 -21.91
CA PHE A 316 -7.87 15.28 -22.23
C PHE A 316 -7.33 14.74 -23.57
N LYS A 317 -7.70 13.51 -23.96
CA LYS A 317 -7.43 12.99 -25.29
C LYS A 317 -8.04 13.87 -26.38
N ASN A 318 -9.27 14.34 -26.19
CA ASN A 318 -9.96 15.21 -27.14
C ASN A 318 -9.39 16.64 -27.16
N VAL A 319 -8.95 17.16 -26.01
CA VAL A 319 -8.22 18.44 -25.93
C VAL A 319 -6.89 18.34 -26.69
N GLY A 320 -6.19 17.21 -26.54
CA GLY A 320 -4.87 16.97 -27.10
C GLY A 320 -3.77 17.60 -26.23
N VAL A 321 -2.68 16.87 -26.03
CA VAL A 321 -1.62 17.22 -25.05
C VAL A 321 -1.05 18.63 -25.22
N ASN A 322 -1.00 19.13 -26.45
CA ASN A 322 -0.43 20.45 -26.73
C ASN A 322 -1.36 21.61 -26.34
N ASN A 323 -2.67 21.37 -26.21
CA ASN A 323 -3.69 22.39 -25.95
C ASN A 323 -4.19 22.37 -24.50
N ILE A 324 -3.54 21.60 -23.62
CA ILE A 324 -3.88 21.56 -22.21
C ILE A 324 -3.55 22.90 -21.57
N VAL A 325 -4.47 23.41 -20.76
CA VAL A 325 -4.28 24.62 -19.96
C VAL A 325 -4.52 24.34 -18.48
N ASP A 326 -3.98 25.18 -17.62
CA ASP A 326 -4.02 25.09 -16.16
C ASP A 326 -5.35 25.53 -15.55
N GLY A 327 -6.46 25.21 -16.21
CA GLY A 327 -7.79 25.44 -15.67
C GLY A 327 -8.91 25.16 -16.65
N TYR A 328 -9.95 24.48 -16.19
CA TYR A 328 -11.19 24.25 -16.93
C TYR A 328 -12.40 24.45 -16.02
N THR A 329 -13.55 24.88 -16.57
CA THR A 329 -14.82 24.59 -15.89
C THR A 329 -14.97 23.08 -15.77
N ILE A 330 -15.73 22.58 -14.78
CA ILE A 330 -15.94 21.12 -14.68
C ILE A 330 -16.68 20.55 -15.90
N THR A 331 -17.35 21.40 -16.70
CA THR A 331 -17.99 21.02 -17.97
C THR A 331 -17.05 21.06 -19.17
N GLY A 332 -15.78 21.41 -18.98
CA GLY A 332 -14.71 21.27 -19.98
C GLY A 332 -14.34 22.54 -20.75
N THR A 333 -14.88 23.71 -20.39
CA THR A 333 -14.48 24.99 -21.01
C THR A 333 -13.12 25.42 -20.48
N PRO A 334 -12.11 25.69 -21.31
CA PRO A 334 -10.81 26.18 -20.84
C PRO A 334 -10.96 27.57 -20.21
N ILE A 335 -10.37 27.74 -19.03
CA ILE A 335 -10.30 29.02 -18.30
C ILE A 335 -8.86 29.39 -17.90
N GLY A 336 -7.94 28.42 -17.97
CA GLY A 336 -6.51 28.64 -17.80
C GLY A 336 -5.84 29.17 -19.07
N SER A 337 -4.55 29.46 -18.98
CA SER A 337 -3.75 29.99 -20.10
C SER A 337 -2.40 29.31 -20.26
N TRP A 338 -1.97 28.49 -19.30
CA TRP A 338 -0.63 27.93 -19.25
C TRP A 338 -0.64 26.41 -19.25
N ARG A 339 0.33 25.80 -19.92
CA ARG A 339 0.57 24.36 -19.84
C ARG A 339 1.77 24.08 -18.93
N GLY A 340 1.50 23.97 -17.63
CA GLY A 340 2.51 23.64 -16.61
C GLY A 340 2.66 22.12 -16.37
N ALA A 341 3.67 21.75 -15.57
CA ALA A 341 3.96 20.36 -15.24
C ALA A 341 2.82 19.72 -14.42
N ALA A 342 2.15 20.48 -13.54
CA ALA A 342 1.05 19.98 -12.72
C ALA A 342 -0.12 19.43 -13.56
N VAL A 343 -0.72 20.26 -14.42
CA VAL A 343 -1.86 19.84 -15.25
C VAL A 343 -1.45 18.78 -16.28
N THR A 344 -0.26 18.88 -16.86
CA THR A 344 0.23 17.93 -17.87
C THR A 344 0.41 16.54 -17.26
N SER A 345 1.09 16.46 -16.12
CA SER A 345 1.40 15.19 -15.46
C SER A 345 0.18 14.51 -14.85
N MET A 346 -0.75 15.28 -14.29
CA MET A 346 -1.97 14.74 -13.70
C MET A 346 -3.04 14.40 -14.75
N ALA A 347 -3.08 15.12 -15.87
CA ALA A 347 -3.83 14.69 -17.06
C ALA A 347 -3.32 13.33 -17.57
N ALA A 348 -2.00 13.13 -17.56
CA ALA A 348 -1.38 11.89 -18.00
C ALA A 348 -1.69 10.69 -17.07
N ALA A 349 -1.74 10.91 -15.76
CA ALA A 349 -1.97 9.85 -14.76
C ALA A 349 -3.29 9.09 -15.00
N GLY A 350 -4.36 9.79 -15.42
CA GLY A 350 -5.66 9.17 -15.70
C GLY A 350 -5.60 8.07 -16.76
N PHE A 351 -4.70 8.17 -17.75
CA PHE A 351 -4.61 7.19 -18.85
C PHE A 351 -4.18 5.81 -18.37
N MET A 352 -3.59 5.69 -17.19
CA MET A 352 -3.14 4.42 -16.63
C MET A 352 -4.28 3.45 -16.32
N THR A 353 -5.52 3.94 -16.18
CA THR A 353 -6.70 3.08 -15.95
C THR A 353 -7.25 2.44 -17.23
N GLY A 354 -6.85 2.95 -18.40
CA GLY A 354 -7.36 2.54 -19.70
C GLY A 354 -6.52 1.46 -20.40
N SER A 355 -6.73 1.32 -21.71
CA SER A 355 -5.98 0.42 -22.59
C SER A 355 -5.31 1.14 -23.77
N ASP A 356 -5.48 2.46 -23.92
CA ASP A 356 -4.89 3.26 -25.00
C ASP A 356 -3.45 3.65 -24.67
N THR A 357 -2.54 2.69 -24.83
CA THR A 357 -1.11 2.88 -24.59
C THR A 357 -0.47 3.93 -25.49
N GLY A 358 -1.02 4.16 -26.69
CA GLY A 358 -0.49 5.12 -27.66
C GLY A 358 -0.68 6.56 -27.18
N THR A 359 -1.91 6.92 -26.82
CA THR A 359 -2.21 8.25 -26.28
C THR A 359 -1.55 8.43 -24.91
N ALA A 360 -1.60 7.41 -24.05
CA ALA A 360 -0.94 7.45 -22.75
C ALA A 360 0.57 7.74 -22.87
N ARG A 361 1.25 7.14 -23.85
CA ARG A 361 2.67 7.41 -24.13
C ARG A 361 2.93 8.83 -24.60
N THR A 362 2.06 9.40 -25.43
CA THR A 362 2.15 10.81 -25.86
C THR A 362 2.09 11.75 -24.66
N PHE A 363 1.17 11.50 -23.73
CA PHE A 363 1.04 12.27 -22.50
C PHE A 363 2.20 12.08 -21.53
N TYR A 364 2.73 10.85 -21.41
CA TYR A 364 3.95 10.58 -20.65
C TYR A 364 5.15 11.34 -21.20
N ASN A 365 5.35 11.34 -22.52
CA ASN A 365 6.46 12.07 -23.14
C ASN A 365 6.37 13.57 -22.87
N ALA A 366 5.16 14.15 -22.90
CA ALA A 366 4.93 15.54 -22.51
C ALA A 366 5.16 15.79 -21.02
N THR A 367 4.82 14.84 -20.17
CA THR A 367 5.12 14.87 -18.73
C THR A 367 6.63 14.93 -18.50
N VAL A 368 7.40 14.08 -19.19
CA VAL A 368 8.86 14.08 -19.10
C VAL A 368 9.47 15.40 -19.58
N SER A 369 8.92 16.04 -20.62
CA SER A 369 9.50 17.27 -21.19
C SER A 369 9.03 18.58 -20.53
N THR A 370 7.90 18.57 -19.82
CA THR A 370 7.35 19.78 -19.19
C THR A 370 7.91 19.93 -17.77
N VAL A 371 8.87 20.83 -17.58
CA VAL A 371 9.48 21.11 -16.27
C VAL A 371 9.20 22.57 -15.93
N ASP A 372 8.60 22.82 -14.77
CA ASP A 372 8.33 24.17 -14.30
C ASP A 372 9.62 24.80 -13.72
N GLY A 373 9.77 26.12 -13.78
CA GLY A 373 11.00 26.81 -13.33
C GLY A 373 11.27 26.70 -11.82
N ASP A 374 12.53 26.82 -11.43
CA ASP A 374 13.04 26.31 -10.15
C ASP A 374 12.42 26.90 -8.87
N SER A 375 12.08 28.20 -8.81
CA SER A 375 11.60 28.82 -7.55
C SER A 375 10.08 28.75 -7.32
N TRP A 376 9.31 28.42 -8.36
CA TRP A 376 7.84 28.33 -8.32
C TRP A 376 7.31 26.97 -8.79
N GLY A 377 8.21 26.10 -9.24
CA GLY A 377 7.89 24.81 -9.85
C GLY A 377 7.75 23.67 -8.86
N TYR A 378 7.85 23.89 -7.54
CA TYR A 378 7.78 22.80 -6.54
C TYR A 378 6.54 21.93 -6.76
N PHE A 379 5.36 22.55 -6.87
CA PHE A 379 4.10 21.83 -6.97
C PHE A 379 4.04 20.99 -8.25
N GLY A 380 4.23 21.61 -9.41
CA GLY A 380 4.18 20.92 -10.69
C GLY A 380 5.29 19.87 -10.87
N ASN A 381 6.51 20.15 -10.42
CA ASN A 381 7.63 19.22 -10.54
C ASN A 381 7.53 18.03 -9.56
N SER A 382 6.88 18.20 -8.40
CA SER A 382 6.56 17.10 -7.48
C SER A 382 5.53 16.15 -8.09
N LEU A 383 4.40 16.70 -8.57
CA LEU A 383 3.34 15.93 -9.23
C LEU A 383 3.84 15.25 -10.51
N ARG A 384 4.71 15.92 -11.27
CA ARG A 384 5.41 15.33 -12.41
C ARG A 384 6.20 14.10 -12.01
N LEU A 385 7.01 14.16 -10.95
CA LEU A 385 7.84 13.03 -10.54
C LEU A 385 6.98 11.85 -10.03
N LEU A 386 5.91 12.13 -9.27
CA LEU A 386 4.93 11.13 -8.85
C LEU A 386 4.23 10.47 -10.06
N SER A 387 3.82 11.25 -11.05
CA SER A 387 3.24 10.74 -12.30
C SER A 387 4.23 9.91 -13.12
N MET A 388 5.49 10.35 -13.22
CA MET A 388 6.55 9.58 -13.89
C MET A 388 6.76 8.21 -13.21
N LEU A 389 6.78 8.16 -11.88
CA LEU A 389 6.83 6.89 -11.14
C LEU A 389 5.62 6.02 -11.49
N MET A 390 4.40 6.58 -11.45
CA MET A 390 3.18 5.84 -11.76
C MET A 390 3.19 5.28 -13.19
N MET A 391 3.42 6.13 -14.18
CA MET A 391 3.30 5.81 -15.60
C MET A 391 4.35 4.82 -16.09
N THR A 392 5.41 4.59 -15.32
CA THR A 392 6.53 3.72 -15.67
C THR A 392 6.58 2.43 -14.84
N GLY A 393 5.54 2.13 -14.06
CA GLY A 393 5.49 0.94 -13.20
C GLY A 393 6.38 1.04 -11.96
N ASN A 394 6.76 2.25 -11.55
CA ASN A 394 7.62 2.49 -10.39
C ASN A 394 6.88 3.07 -9.18
N PHE A 395 5.55 3.02 -9.17
CA PHE A 395 4.70 3.42 -8.05
C PHE A 395 3.83 2.25 -7.54
N PRO A 396 4.41 1.06 -7.23
CA PRO A 396 3.64 -0.04 -6.69
C PRO A 396 3.06 0.29 -5.31
N ASN A 397 2.05 -0.49 -4.91
CA ASN A 397 1.71 -0.56 -3.50
C ASN A 397 2.91 -1.18 -2.74
N LEU A 398 3.65 -0.38 -1.96
CA LEU A 398 4.77 -0.90 -1.15
C LEU A 398 4.28 -1.52 0.16
N TYR A 399 3.04 -1.21 0.53
CA TYR A 399 2.26 -1.94 1.52
C TYR A 399 1.25 -2.79 0.77
N THR A 400 1.75 -3.62 -0.16
CA THR A 400 1.06 -4.88 -0.31
C THR A 400 0.98 -5.42 1.11
N ASN A 401 -0.22 -5.81 1.54
CA ASN A 401 -0.25 -7.10 2.17
C ASN A 401 0.53 -8.00 1.19
N ASP A 402 1.81 -8.17 1.44
CA ASP A 402 2.19 -9.46 1.91
C ASP A 402 1.08 -9.86 2.91
N SER A 403 0.03 -10.45 2.36
CA SER A 403 -0.35 -11.79 2.71
C SER A 403 0.85 -12.71 2.36
N GLY A 404 2.10 -12.51 2.81
CA GLY A 404 2.50 -12.18 4.16
C GLY A 404 1.40 -12.56 5.12
N GLY A 405 1.04 -13.83 5.11
CA GLY A 405 0.33 -14.32 6.27
C GLY A 405 1.07 -13.93 7.55
N GLY A 406 0.72 -14.56 8.64
CA GLY A 406 1.49 -15.76 8.88
C GLY A 406 2.69 -15.97 7.95
N ASP A 407 3.84 -16.34 8.49
CA ASP A 407 4.87 -17.00 7.71
C ASP A 407 4.35 -18.37 7.16
N ASN A 408 3.08 -18.49 6.76
CA ASN A 408 2.17 -19.61 6.72
C ASN A 408 0.84 -19.30 5.96
N THR A 409 0.58 -18.09 5.45
CA THR A 409 -0.39 -17.87 4.33
C THR A 409 0.34 -17.41 3.06
N ARG A 410 -0.29 -17.65 1.91
CA ARG A 410 0.25 -17.31 0.59
C ARG A 410 -0.47 -16.13 -0.03
N ASN A 411 -1.77 -16.03 0.20
CA ASN A 411 -2.59 -14.90 -0.19
C ASN A 411 -3.71 -14.69 0.84
N GLY A 412 -4.15 -13.45 1.06
CA GLY A 412 -5.07 -13.13 2.14
C GLY A 412 -4.56 -13.46 3.55
N SER A 413 -5.49 -13.58 4.49
CA SER A 413 -5.20 -13.72 5.92
C SER A 413 -5.49 -15.11 6.47
N TRP A 414 -6.03 -16.03 5.67
CA TRP A 414 -6.39 -17.37 6.12
C TRP A 414 -5.61 -18.44 5.36
N ALA A 415 -5.31 -19.54 6.04
CA ALA A 415 -4.83 -20.75 5.40
C ALA A 415 -5.39 -21.98 6.09
N ALA A 416 -5.45 -23.10 5.37
CA ALA A 416 -5.65 -24.39 6.01
C ALA A 416 -4.31 -24.86 6.61
N LYS A 417 -4.36 -25.43 7.81
CA LYS A 417 -3.22 -25.94 8.57
C LYS A 417 -3.42 -27.40 8.89
N LEU A 418 -2.41 -28.22 8.62
CA LEU A 418 -2.27 -29.58 9.09
C LEU A 418 -1.16 -29.64 10.14
N VAL A 419 -1.50 -30.08 11.34
CA VAL A 419 -0.52 -30.47 12.37
C VAL A 419 -0.54 -31.99 12.46
N THR A 420 0.61 -32.64 12.66
CA THR A 420 0.78 -34.11 12.76
C THR A 420 -0.45 -34.95 13.10
N SER A 421 -0.70 -36.03 12.35
CA SER A 421 -1.34 -37.24 12.93
C SER A 421 -1.01 -38.53 12.16
N GLY A 422 -1.10 -39.67 12.86
CA GLY A 422 -0.91 -41.02 12.32
C GLY A 422 -2.18 -41.72 11.79
N ASN A 423 -3.32 -41.01 11.72
CA ASN A 423 -4.58 -41.53 11.19
C ASN A 423 -4.98 -40.78 9.91
N TRP A 424 -5.50 -41.48 8.90
CA TRP A 424 -5.97 -40.88 7.64
C TRP A 424 -7.18 -39.96 7.87
N LYS A 425 -6.98 -38.65 7.69
CA LYS A 425 -7.91 -37.55 7.91
C LYS A 425 -7.82 -36.55 6.77
N SER A 426 -8.90 -35.81 6.55
CA SER A 426 -9.05 -35.03 5.33
C SER A 426 -9.61 -33.62 5.52
N LEU A 427 -9.19 -32.73 4.64
CA LEU A 427 -9.89 -31.49 4.29
C LEU A 427 -10.61 -31.71 2.96
N VAL A 428 -11.94 -31.48 2.93
CA VAL A 428 -12.80 -31.93 1.83
C VAL A 428 -13.77 -30.84 1.37
N GLN A 429 -14.02 -30.78 0.06
CA GLN A 429 -15.13 -30.02 -0.52
C GLN A 429 -15.76 -30.78 -1.70
N HIS A 430 -17.09 -30.62 -1.85
CA HIS A 430 -17.90 -31.21 -2.91
C HIS A 430 -18.43 -30.14 -3.87
N PRO A 431 -17.65 -29.73 -4.89
CA PRO A 431 -18.09 -28.70 -5.82
C PRO A 431 -19.22 -29.17 -6.74
N THR A 432 -20.00 -28.21 -7.21
CA THR A 432 -21.13 -28.42 -8.11
C THR A 432 -20.80 -27.99 -9.54
N GLY A 433 -21.68 -28.32 -10.50
CA GLY A 433 -21.52 -27.88 -11.89
C GLY A 433 -20.32 -28.49 -12.61
N ILE A 434 -20.06 -29.79 -12.40
CA ILE A 434 -19.00 -30.53 -13.05
C ILE A 434 -19.43 -30.94 -14.46
N ALA A 435 -18.62 -30.52 -15.44
CA ALA A 435 -18.80 -30.89 -16.83
C ALA A 435 -18.29 -32.32 -17.08
N LYS A 436 -19.05 -33.14 -17.79
CA LYS A 436 -18.64 -34.49 -18.19
C LYS A 436 -17.54 -34.45 -19.26
N ASN A 437 -16.75 -35.51 -19.33
CA ASN A 437 -15.71 -35.79 -20.33
C ASN A 437 -14.74 -34.63 -20.56
N THR A 438 -14.46 -33.85 -19.52
CA THR A 438 -13.65 -32.63 -19.61
C THR A 438 -12.34 -32.81 -18.85
N SER A 439 -11.26 -32.28 -19.41
CA SER A 439 -9.95 -32.27 -18.76
C SER A 439 -9.89 -31.23 -17.65
N TYR A 440 -9.70 -31.70 -16.42
CA TYR A 440 -9.63 -30.89 -15.20
C TYR A 440 -8.22 -30.96 -14.61
N VAL A 441 -7.90 -29.93 -13.82
CA VAL A 441 -6.70 -29.90 -12.96
C VAL A 441 -7.18 -29.65 -11.53
N ALA A 442 -6.64 -30.40 -10.58
CA ALA A 442 -6.68 -30.07 -9.16
C ALA A 442 -5.29 -29.62 -8.71
N SER A 443 -5.21 -28.56 -7.92
CA SER A 443 -3.94 -28.09 -7.36
C SER A 443 -4.09 -27.40 -6.01
N VAL A 444 -2.99 -27.30 -5.27
CA VAL A 444 -2.88 -26.62 -3.98
C VAL A 444 -1.50 -25.98 -3.86
N TRP A 445 -1.44 -24.77 -3.29
CA TRP A 445 -0.18 -24.24 -2.79
C TRP A 445 0.04 -24.68 -1.35
N TYR A 446 1.26 -25.03 -0.99
CA TYR A 446 1.60 -25.52 0.33
C TYR A 446 3.02 -25.14 0.76
N LYS A 447 3.26 -25.00 2.07
CA LYS A 447 4.59 -24.85 2.68
C LYS A 447 4.64 -25.54 4.05
N GLY A 448 5.84 -25.68 4.59
CA GLY A 448 6.10 -26.23 5.91
C GLY A 448 6.97 -27.46 5.85
N SER A 449 6.62 -28.51 6.58
CA SER A 449 7.37 -29.76 6.55
C SER A 449 6.40 -30.94 6.64
N GLY A 450 6.76 -32.06 6.02
CA GLY A 450 5.92 -33.27 6.02
C GLY A 450 5.34 -33.63 4.66
N LYS A 451 4.36 -34.52 4.66
CA LYS A 451 3.79 -35.12 3.46
C LYS A 451 2.28 -35.19 3.51
N PHE A 452 1.64 -34.95 2.38
CA PHE A 452 0.20 -35.09 2.21
C PHE A 452 -0.13 -35.64 0.81
N HIS A 453 -1.39 -35.99 0.60
CA HIS A 453 -1.92 -36.48 -0.67
C HIS A 453 -3.01 -35.54 -1.18
N LEU A 454 -2.87 -35.11 -2.44
CA LEU A 454 -3.92 -34.43 -3.19
C LEU A 454 -4.72 -35.49 -3.96
N ARG A 455 -6.03 -35.56 -3.73
CA ARG A 455 -6.92 -36.58 -4.28
C ARG A 455 -8.21 -35.99 -4.83
N VAL A 456 -8.75 -36.64 -5.85
CA VAL A 456 -10.07 -36.35 -6.41
C VAL A 456 -10.85 -37.65 -6.55
N HIS A 457 -12.10 -37.65 -6.07
CA HIS A 457 -13.02 -38.78 -6.18
C HIS A 457 -14.21 -38.46 -7.10
N ALA A 458 -14.71 -39.49 -7.76
CA ALA A 458 -15.99 -39.46 -8.48
C ALA A 458 -17.16 -39.53 -7.49
N GLY A 459 -17.84 -38.41 -7.25
CA GLY A 459 -18.91 -38.30 -6.25
C GLY A 459 -18.42 -38.17 -4.80
N VAL A 460 -19.36 -38.07 -3.86
CA VAL A 460 -19.06 -37.91 -2.41
C VAL A 460 -18.34 -39.12 -1.81
N TRP A 461 -18.73 -40.33 -2.21
CA TRP A 461 -18.22 -41.61 -1.68
C TRP A 461 -17.66 -42.54 -2.75
N GLY A 462 -17.45 -42.07 -3.98
CA GLY A 462 -17.03 -42.95 -5.07
C GLY A 462 -15.51 -43.10 -5.21
N ALA A 463 -15.13 -43.76 -6.29
CA ALA A 463 -13.75 -44.15 -6.55
C ALA A 463 -12.84 -42.93 -6.71
N GLU A 464 -11.59 -43.07 -6.29
CA GLU A 464 -10.54 -42.10 -6.57
C GLU A 464 -10.24 -42.11 -8.07
N ILE A 465 -10.30 -40.94 -8.71
CA ILE A 465 -10.09 -40.78 -10.17
C ILE A 465 -8.85 -39.96 -10.49
N ALA A 466 -8.26 -39.31 -9.48
CA ALA A 466 -6.99 -38.61 -9.60
C ALA A 466 -6.30 -38.62 -8.25
N ASN A 467 -5.00 -38.92 -8.24
CA ASN A 467 -4.17 -38.71 -7.07
C ASN A 467 -2.81 -38.16 -7.47
N ASN A 468 -2.20 -37.42 -6.55
CA ASN A 468 -0.77 -37.27 -6.52
C ASN A 468 -0.25 -38.11 -5.34
N ASN A 469 0.49 -39.17 -5.65
CA ASN A 469 0.85 -40.21 -4.71
C ASN A 469 1.56 -39.70 -3.45
N THR A 470 2.27 -38.55 -3.48
CA THR A 470 2.75 -37.83 -2.29
C THR A 470 3.28 -36.43 -2.66
N CYS A 471 2.79 -35.37 -2.03
CA CYS A 471 3.38 -34.02 -2.07
C CYS A 471 4.23 -33.81 -0.79
N THR A 472 5.49 -33.40 -0.91
CA THR A 472 6.41 -33.23 0.24
C THR A 472 6.71 -31.74 0.47
N ALA A 473 6.35 -31.22 1.64
CA ALA A 473 6.49 -29.82 2.00
C ALA A 473 7.94 -29.43 2.35
N SER A 474 8.29 -28.19 2.03
CA SER A 474 9.52 -27.51 2.43
C SER A 474 9.20 -26.12 3.00
N GLY A 475 10.20 -25.42 3.56
CA GLY A 475 10.01 -24.09 4.16
C GLY A 475 9.48 -23.01 3.21
N SER A 476 9.49 -23.25 1.90
CA SER A 476 8.98 -22.33 0.88
C SER A 476 7.66 -22.80 0.30
N TRP A 477 6.84 -21.85 -0.18
CA TRP A 477 5.59 -22.17 -0.90
C TRP A 477 5.88 -22.93 -2.20
N GLN A 478 5.22 -24.06 -2.37
CA GLN A 478 5.30 -24.96 -3.52
C GLN A 478 3.89 -25.29 -4.02
N LYS A 479 3.77 -25.70 -5.27
CA LYS A 479 2.48 -26.09 -5.86
C LYS A 479 2.44 -27.59 -6.14
N CYS A 480 1.39 -28.27 -5.69
CA CYS A 480 1.12 -29.67 -6.02
C CYS A 480 -0.09 -29.71 -6.95
N SER A 481 -0.01 -30.47 -8.03
CA SER A 481 -1.11 -30.60 -8.99
C SER A 481 -1.29 -32.03 -9.48
N VAL A 482 -2.50 -32.33 -9.94
CA VAL A 482 -2.86 -33.55 -10.67
C VAL A 482 -3.88 -33.20 -11.74
N SER A 483 -3.68 -33.71 -12.95
CA SER A 483 -4.62 -33.58 -14.07
C SER A 483 -5.43 -34.86 -14.21
N PHE A 484 -6.71 -34.74 -14.56
CA PHE A 484 -7.61 -35.88 -14.74
C PHE A 484 -8.75 -35.55 -15.71
N ASN A 485 -9.41 -36.57 -16.24
CA ASN A 485 -10.65 -36.38 -17.00
C ASN A 485 -11.85 -36.70 -16.12
N THR A 486 -12.89 -35.88 -16.18
CA THR A 486 -14.10 -36.07 -15.36
C THR A 486 -14.92 -37.29 -15.75
N GLY A 487 -14.73 -37.84 -16.95
CA GLY A 487 -15.55 -38.94 -17.49
C GLY A 487 -17.04 -38.59 -17.44
N ASN A 488 -17.90 -39.56 -17.18
CA ASN A 488 -19.34 -39.31 -17.07
C ASN A 488 -19.77 -38.69 -15.72
N ASN A 489 -18.82 -38.37 -14.82
CA ASN A 489 -19.12 -37.87 -13.48
C ASN A 489 -19.61 -36.42 -13.52
N THR A 490 -20.72 -36.16 -12.82
CA THR A 490 -21.29 -34.80 -12.63
C THR A 490 -21.11 -34.28 -11.20
N GLN A 491 -20.51 -35.10 -10.34
CA GLN A 491 -20.17 -34.76 -8.97
C GLN A 491 -18.74 -35.23 -8.71
N LEU A 492 -17.96 -34.38 -8.06
CA LEU A 492 -16.59 -34.68 -7.66
C LEU A 492 -16.38 -34.30 -6.21
N THR A 493 -15.33 -34.87 -5.62
CA THR A 493 -14.85 -34.50 -4.29
C THR A 493 -13.37 -34.16 -4.36
N PHE A 494 -13.02 -32.94 -3.95
CA PHE A 494 -11.62 -32.54 -3.74
C PHE A 494 -11.20 -32.90 -2.32
N ARG A 495 -10.02 -33.48 -2.17
CA ARG A 495 -9.52 -33.93 -0.87
C ARG A 495 -8.01 -33.68 -0.71
N LEU A 496 -7.64 -33.03 0.39
CA LEU A 496 -6.28 -33.10 0.94
C LEU A 496 -6.29 -34.10 2.08
N THR A 497 -5.43 -35.12 2.00
CA THR A 497 -5.34 -36.16 3.03
C THR A 497 -3.95 -36.15 3.65
N ASN A 498 -3.84 -36.25 4.97
CA ASN A 498 -2.53 -36.42 5.61
C ASN A 498 -1.90 -37.77 5.26
N SER A 499 -0.60 -37.91 5.52
CA SER A 499 0.15 -39.16 5.36
C SER A 499 0.55 -39.74 6.72
N ASN A 500 0.85 -41.05 6.78
CA ASN A 500 1.20 -41.78 8.01
C ASN A 500 2.63 -41.54 8.55
N GLY A 501 3.32 -40.45 8.14
CA GLY A 501 4.69 -40.12 8.57
C GLY A 501 4.75 -39.03 9.65
N GLY A 502 5.59 -39.20 10.66
CA GLY A 502 5.65 -38.31 11.82
C GLY A 502 6.15 -36.88 11.54
N GLY A 503 5.57 -35.93 12.27
CA GLY A 503 6.36 -34.88 12.95
C GLY A 503 6.45 -33.46 12.39
N THR A 504 5.55 -32.94 11.56
CA THR A 504 5.75 -31.63 10.90
C THR A 504 4.44 -30.89 10.51
N THR A 505 4.45 -29.55 10.47
CA THR A 505 3.27 -28.69 10.17
C THR A 505 3.26 -28.30 8.69
N ILE A 506 2.10 -28.41 8.03
CA ILE A 506 1.90 -27.98 6.64
C ILE A 506 0.79 -26.94 6.59
N TYR A 507 1.03 -25.87 5.85
CA TYR A 507 0.02 -24.87 5.51
C TYR A 507 -0.37 -25.00 4.05
N PHE A 508 -1.64 -24.78 3.76
CA PHE A 508 -2.23 -24.89 2.42
C PHE A 508 -3.03 -23.64 2.12
N ASP A 509 -2.91 -23.19 0.87
CA ASP A 509 -3.58 -21.98 0.41
C ASP A 509 -3.83 -22.04 -1.11
N ASP A 510 -4.63 -21.10 -1.63
CA ASP A 510 -4.91 -20.88 -3.04
C ASP A 510 -5.19 -22.17 -3.82
N ILE A 511 -6.14 -22.96 -3.33
CA ILE A 511 -6.48 -24.26 -3.92
C ILE A 511 -7.35 -24.11 -5.18
N TYR A 512 -7.28 -25.09 -6.06
CA TYR A 512 -7.98 -25.06 -7.33
C TYR A 512 -8.49 -26.45 -7.72
N MET A 513 -9.71 -26.52 -8.23
CA MET A 513 -10.15 -27.65 -9.06
C MET A 513 -11.11 -27.17 -10.13
N GLY A 514 -10.77 -27.37 -11.40
CA GLY A 514 -11.61 -26.91 -12.52
C GLY A 514 -11.07 -27.35 -13.88
N PRO A 515 -11.77 -27.01 -14.98
CA PRO A 515 -11.28 -27.27 -16.34
C PRO A 515 -9.89 -26.66 -16.55
N SER A 516 -8.99 -27.34 -17.25
CA SER A 516 -7.65 -26.80 -17.51
C SER A 516 -7.73 -25.43 -18.21
N GLY A 517 -7.19 -24.38 -17.58
CA GLY A 517 -7.28 -22.99 -18.06
C GLY A 517 -8.62 -22.30 -17.81
N GLY A 518 -9.55 -22.93 -17.09
CA GLY A 518 -10.87 -22.40 -16.76
C GLY A 518 -11.02 -21.95 -15.31
N GLY A 519 -12.25 -21.58 -14.93
CA GLY A 519 -12.57 -21.11 -13.57
C GLY A 519 -12.52 -22.21 -12.50
N ASN A 520 -12.20 -21.80 -11.27
CA ASN A 520 -12.18 -22.68 -10.10
C ASN A 520 -13.59 -23.11 -9.73
N LYS A 521 -13.81 -24.41 -9.51
CA LYS A 521 -15.08 -24.96 -9.02
C LYS A 521 -15.15 -25.01 -7.51
N LEU A 522 -14.03 -24.83 -6.81
CA LEU A 522 -13.99 -24.79 -5.36
C LEU A 522 -14.41 -23.40 -4.86
N ALA A 523 -15.34 -23.38 -3.91
CA ALA A 523 -15.70 -22.19 -3.15
C ALA A 523 -14.70 -21.96 -2.01
N ASN A 524 -14.52 -20.69 -1.61
CA ASN A 524 -13.62 -20.32 -0.50
C ASN A 524 -12.21 -20.93 -0.67
N ALA A 525 -11.65 -20.77 -1.87
CA ALA A 525 -10.40 -21.39 -2.30
C ALA A 525 -9.13 -20.81 -1.65
N GLY A 526 -9.21 -19.58 -1.13
CA GLY A 526 -8.17 -18.97 -0.30
C GLY A 526 -8.52 -18.99 1.20
N PHE A 527 -9.55 -19.77 1.60
CA PHE A 527 -9.94 -19.93 3.01
C PHE A 527 -10.39 -18.66 3.78
N GLU A 528 -10.47 -17.50 3.13
CA GLU A 528 -10.83 -16.20 3.73
C GLU A 528 -12.22 -16.14 4.41
N SER A 529 -13.07 -17.15 4.19
CA SER A 529 -14.35 -17.30 4.89
C SER A 529 -14.32 -18.41 5.96
N GLY A 530 -13.16 -18.69 6.52
CA GLY A 530 -12.95 -19.73 7.53
C GLY A 530 -13.37 -21.12 7.05
N ASN A 531 -14.10 -21.86 7.89
CA ASN A 531 -14.59 -23.20 7.55
C ASN A 531 -15.74 -23.22 6.53
N THR A 532 -16.21 -22.06 6.05
CA THR A 532 -17.34 -22.01 5.10
C THR A 532 -17.03 -22.83 3.85
N SER A 533 -17.95 -23.72 3.47
CA SER A 533 -17.82 -24.65 2.34
C SER A 533 -16.76 -25.76 2.49
N TRP A 534 -16.14 -25.91 3.67
CA TRP A 534 -15.12 -26.91 3.94
C TRP A 534 -15.59 -27.93 4.99
N TYR A 535 -15.45 -29.21 4.67
CA TYR A 535 -15.50 -30.27 5.67
C TYR A 535 -14.08 -30.52 6.17
N VAL A 536 -13.84 -30.16 7.43
CA VAL A 536 -12.51 -30.14 8.06
C VAL A 536 -12.43 -31.24 9.11
N GLU A 537 -11.62 -32.28 8.89
CA GLU A 537 -11.34 -33.28 9.91
C GLU A 537 -10.04 -32.99 10.64
N SER A 538 -10.06 -32.95 11.98
CA SER A 538 -8.85 -32.88 12.79
C SER A 538 -7.87 -34.00 12.38
N PRO A 539 -6.57 -33.70 12.18
CA PRO A 539 -5.87 -32.50 12.63
C PRO A 539 -5.77 -31.35 11.60
N PHE A 540 -6.61 -31.33 10.57
CA PHE A 540 -6.78 -30.13 9.75
C PHE A 540 -7.53 -29.05 10.53
N SER A 541 -7.20 -27.80 10.24
CA SER A 541 -7.88 -26.60 10.72
C SER A 541 -7.80 -25.53 9.64
N ILE A 542 -8.71 -24.55 9.65
CA ILE A 542 -8.60 -23.33 8.84
C ILE A 542 -8.44 -22.18 9.83
N VAL A 543 -7.40 -21.39 9.65
CA VAL A 543 -6.88 -20.47 10.66
C VAL A 543 -6.57 -19.12 10.04
N GLN A 544 -6.91 -18.06 10.77
CA GLN A 544 -6.60 -16.67 10.42
C GLN A 544 -5.26 -16.27 11.02
N ASN A 545 -4.44 -15.56 10.23
CA ASN A 545 -3.08 -15.11 10.55
C ASN A 545 -2.17 -16.20 11.19
N PRO A 546 -2.03 -17.39 10.55
CA PRO A 546 -1.41 -18.60 11.11
C PRO A 546 0.10 -18.68 11.34
#